data_AF-A0A250KM05-F1
#
_entry.id   AF-A0A250KM05-F1
#
_cell.length_a   1.000
_cell.length_b   1.000
_cell.length_c   1.000
_cell.angle_alpha   90.00
_cell.angle_beta   90.00
_cell.angle_gamma   90.00
#
_symmetry.space_group_name_H-M   'P 1'
#
loop_
_entity.id
_entity.type
_entity.pdbx_description
1 polymer ?
#
loop_
_entity_poly.entity_id
_entity_poly.type
_entity_poly.pdbx_seq_one_letter_code
_entity_poly.pdbx_strand_id
1 'polypeptide(L)'
;MKRKYQLSIAYIVIALLGISLYHLWTSSKITEDPAYTKGVVNKLYKIRATPYYSYSYNVDEKTYEGKSKQYGEYKSLQIGDTITVYYQRSNPSNSEAYVKMNKQ
;
A
#
# COMPACT_ATOMS: atom_id res chain seq x y z
N MET A 1 28.90 -25.05 29.73
CA MET A 1 27.63 -25.40 29.04
C MET A 1 26.70 -24.22 28.80
N LYS A 2 26.40 -23.36 29.80
CA LYS A 2 25.42 -22.24 29.69
C LYS A 2 25.66 -21.24 28.53
N ARG A 3 26.92 -20.91 28.20
CA ARG A 3 27.27 -19.93 27.14
C ARG A 3 26.95 -20.43 25.71
N LYS A 4 27.02 -21.74 25.46
CA LYS A 4 26.67 -22.34 24.15
C LYS A 4 25.15 -22.29 23.92
N TYR A 5 24.35 -22.58 24.96
CA TYR A 5 22.89 -22.47 24.90
C TYR A 5 22.41 -21.03 24.66
N GLN A 6 23.04 -20.04 25.28
CA GLN A 6 22.70 -18.63 25.02
C GLN A 6 22.99 -18.19 23.59
N LEU A 7 24.11 -18.64 23.00
CA LEU A 7 24.43 -18.39 21.59
C LEU A 7 23.40 -19.07 20.67
N SER A 8 23.04 -20.33 20.93
CA SER A 8 22.02 -21.05 20.15
C SER A 8 20.65 -20.37 20.20
N ILE A 9 20.23 -19.87 21.36
CA ILE A 9 18.98 -19.11 21.51
C ILE A 9 19.05 -17.80 20.72
N ALA A 10 20.18 -17.08 20.79
CA ALA A 10 20.36 -15.84 20.04
C ALA A 10 20.22 -16.06 18.52
N TYR A 11 20.77 -17.15 17.97
CA TYR A 11 20.61 -17.48 16.55
C TYR A 11 19.16 -17.79 16.17
N ILE A 12 18.41 -18.50 17.03
CA ILE A 12 16.98 -18.77 16.79
C ILE A 12 16.18 -17.47 16.78
N VAL A 13 16.44 -16.56 17.71
CA VAL A 13 15.77 -15.25 17.76
C VAL A 13 16.07 -14.42 16.51
N ILE A 14 17.34 -14.39 16.06
CA ILE A 14 17.73 -13.68 14.83
C ILE A 14 17.03 -14.27 13.60
N ALA A 15 16.95 -15.60 13.50
CA ALA A 15 16.26 -16.27 12.40
C ALA A 15 14.75 -15.93 12.37
N LEU A 16 14.08 -15.97 13.53
CA LEU A 16 12.66 -15.61 13.65
C LEU A 16 12.40 -14.15 13.29
N LEU A 17 13.25 -13.23 13.74
CA LEU A 17 13.17 -11.82 13.38
C LEU A 17 13.38 -11.61 11.88
N GLY A 18 14.37 -12.29 11.28
CA GLY A 18 14.63 -12.23 9.84
C GLY A 18 13.45 -12.69 8.99
N ILE A 19 12.82 -13.82 9.36
CA ILE A 19 11.62 -14.34 8.68
C ILE A 19 10.44 -13.38 8.82
N SER A 20 10.25 -12.81 10.01
CA SER A 20 9.17 -11.84 10.27
C SER A 20 9.34 -10.57 9.43
N LEU A 21 10.58 -10.05 9.34
CA LEU A 21 10.94 -8.90 8.51
C LEU A 21 10.77 -9.21 7.01
N TYR A 22 11.13 -10.41 6.57
CA TYR A 22 10.93 -10.86 5.19
C TYR A 22 9.45 -10.87 4.81
N HIS A 23 8.58 -11.47 5.64
CA HIS A 23 7.13 -11.47 5.40
C HIS A 23 6.53 -10.06 5.35
N LEU A 24 7.00 -9.15 6.21
CA LEU A 24 6.57 -7.75 6.19
C LEU A 24 6.97 -7.07 4.87
N TRP A 25 8.19 -7.31 4.40
CA TRP A 25 8.71 -6.71 3.17
C TRP A 25 8.02 -7.26 1.91
N THR A 26 7.81 -8.57 1.83
CA THR A 26 7.11 -9.22 0.69
C THR A 26 5.65 -8.77 0.63
N SER A 27 4.97 -8.63 1.77
CA SER A 27 3.59 -8.13 1.82
C SER A 27 3.45 -6.68 1.37
N SER A 28 4.54 -5.91 1.38
CA SER A 28 4.53 -4.48 1.03
C SER A 28 4.58 -4.24 -0.48
N LYS A 29 5.03 -5.21 -1.29
CA LYS A 29 5.14 -5.04 -2.74
C LYS A 29 3.82 -5.39 -3.42
N ILE A 30 3.17 -4.39 -4.01
CA ILE A 30 1.98 -4.55 -4.89
C ILE A 30 2.32 -5.32 -6.19
N THR A 31 3.61 -5.59 -6.44
CA THR A 31 4.16 -5.94 -7.76
C THR A 31 3.89 -7.37 -8.26
N GLU A 32 3.47 -8.31 -7.41
CA GLU A 32 3.39 -9.73 -7.82
C GLU A 32 2.11 -10.12 -8.59
N ASP A 33 0.98 -9.40 -8.43
CA ASP A 33 -0.25 -9.60 -9.22
C ASP A 33 -1.21 -8.38 -9.07
N PRO A 34 -0.98 -7.29 -9.83
CA PRO A 34 -1.82 -6.11 -9.74
C PRO A 34 -3.15 -6.30 -10.49
N ALA A 35 -4.24 -5.92 -9.85
CA ALA A 35 -5.56 -5.76 -10.46
C ALA A 35 -5.97 -4.29 -10.45
N TYR A 36 -6.89 -3.91 -11.35
CA TYR A 36 -7.31 -2.53 -11.54
C TYR A 36 -8.81 -2.39 -11.35
N THR A 37 -9.23 -1.31 -10.70
CA THR A 37 -10.64 -0.96 -10.51
C THR A 37 -10.82 0.55 -10.49
N LYS A 38 -12.08 0.99 -10.46
CA LYS A 38 -12.43 2.40 -10.27
C LYS A 38 -12.59 2.68 -8.78
N GLY A 39 -12.02 3.78 -8.33
CA GLY A 39 -12.24 4.33 -7.00
C GLY A 39 -12.84 5.73 -7.06
N VAL A 40 -13.38 6.19 -5.94
CA VAL A 40 -13.97 7.52 -5.78
C VAL A 40 -13.20 8.27 -4.70
N VAL A 41 -12.87 9.53 -4.96
CA VAL A 41 -12.20 10.40 -3.98
C VAL A 41 -13.18 10.81 -2.89
N ASN A 42 -12.87 10.49 -1.64
CA ASN A 42 -13.75 10.76 -0.49
C ASN A 42 -13.34 12.02 0.27
N LYS A 43 -12.04 12.29 0.37
CA LYS A 43 -11.52 13.40 1.17
C LYS A 43 -10.25 13.98 0.56
N LEU A 44 -10.13 15.29 0.66
CA LEU A 44 -8.89 16.03 0.42
C LEU A 44 -8.38 16.58 1.76
N TYR A 45 -7.08 16.43 2.02
CA TYR A 45 -6.48 16.90 3.26
C TYR A 45 -5.00 17.25 3.07
N LYS A 46 -4.41 17.92 4.06
CA LYS A 46 -2.99 18.28 4.04
C LYS A 46 -2.31 17.73 5.29
N ILE A 47 -1.12 17.16 5.12
CA ILE A 47 -0.22 16.85 6.22
C ILE A 47 0.94 17.83 6.08
N ARG A 48 1.04 18.77 7.04
CA ARG A 48 1.91 19.96 6.93
C ARG A 48 1.55 20.73 5.63
N ALA A 49 2.51 20.92 4.72
CA ALA A 49 2.29 21.58 3.43
C ALA A 49 2.04 20.59 2.27
N THR A 50 2.06 19.28 2.52
CA THR A 50 1.90 18.27 1.46
C THR A 50 0.41 17.92 1.33
N PRO A 51 -0.21 18.13 0.14
CA PRO A 51 -1.59 17.77 -0.10
C PRO A 51 -1.73 16.26 -0.36
N TYR A 52 -2.81 15.69 0.14
CA TYR A 52 -3.18 14.28 0.07
C TYR A 52 -4.67 14.15 -0.22
N TYR A 53 -5.05 12.98 -0.69
CA TYR A 53 -6.44 12.58 -0.80
C TYR A 53 -6.62 11.14 -0.32
N SER A 54 -7.83 10.82 0.15
CA SER A 54 -8.28 9.45 0.38
C SER A 54 -9.35 9.09 -0.63
N TYR A 55 -9.42 7.81 -0.96
CA TYR A 55 -10.34 7.26 -1.93
C TYR A 55 -10.87 5.91 -1.45
N SER A 56 -12.06 5.53 -1.92
CA SER A 56 -12.60 4.19 -1.73
C SER A 56 -12.82 3.49 -3.05
N TYR A 57 -12.80 2.16 -3.03
CA TYR A 57 -13.04 1.31 -4.19
C TYR A 57 -13.62 -0.02 -3.72
N ASN A 58 -14.32 -0.71 -4.63
CA ASN A 58 -14.96 -1.99 -4.33
C ASN A 58 -14.24 -3.13 -5.05
N VAL A 59 -14.04 -4.24 -4.33
CA VAL A 59 -13.53 -5.52 -4.84
C VAL A 59 -14.38 -6.61 -4.22
N ASP A 60 -15.00 -7.46 -5.04
CA ASP A 60 -15.84 -8.59 -4.61
C ASP A 60 -16.84 -8.20 -3.50
N GLU A 61 -17.64 -7.15 -3.77
CA GLU A 61 -18.67 -6.59 -2.87
C GLU A 61 -18.14 -5.96 -1.57
N LYS A 62 -16.83 -5.92 -1.36
CA LYS A 62 -16.20 -5.30 -0.20
C LYS A 62 -15.57 -3.94 -0.56
N THR A 63 -15.85 -2.94 0.26
CA THR A 63 -15.25 -1.61 0.14
C THR A 63 -13.90 -1.56 0.84
N TYR A 64 -12.92 -0.97 0.16
CA TYR A 64 -11.58 -0.71 0.66
C TYR A 64 -11.29 0.78 0.56
N GLU A 65 -10.34 1.24 1.38
CA GLU A 65 -9.89 2.63 1.42
C GLU A 65 -8.40 2.73 1.18
N GLY A 66 -8.00 3.75 0.43
CA GLY A 66 -6.61 4.09 0.20
C GLY A 66 -6.36 5.58 0.36
N LYS A 67 -5.08 5.94 0.41
CA LYS A 67 -4.62 7.33 0.53
C LYS A 67 -3.40 7.55 -0.37
N SER A 68 -3.36 8.68 -1.05
CA SER A 68 -2.24 9.04 -1.92
C SER A 68 -1.98 10.54 -1.89
N LYS A 69 -0.79 10.91 -2.38
CA LYS A 69 -0.35 12.30 -2.48
C LYS A 69 -1.04 12.98 -3.66
N GLN A 70 -1.49 14.21 -3.45
CA GLN A 70 -2.14 15.01 -4.47
C GLN A 70 -1.10 15.76 -5.32
N TYR A 71 -0.42 15.04 -6.21
CA TYR A 71 0.62 15.58 -7.10
C TYR A 71 0.41 15.16 -8.56
N GLY A 72 1.13 15.82 -9.48
CA GLY A 72 1.02 15.55 -10.92
C GLY A 72 -0.40 15.80 -11.44
N GLU A 73 -0.93 14.81 -12.16
CA GLU A 73 -2.29 14.81 -12.74
C GLU A 73 -3.40 14.92 -11.70
N TYR A 74 -3.09 14.66 -10.43
CA TYR A 74 -4.08 14.71 -9.35
C TYR A 74 -4.13 16.05 -8.61
N LYS A 75 -3.33 17.04 -8.99
CA LYS A 75 -3.33 18.37 -8.32
C LYS A 75 -4.70 19.04 -8.25
N SER A 76 -5.57 18.77 -9.23
CA SER A 76 -6.91 19.36 -9.34
C SER A 76 -8.05 18.40 -8.94
N LEU A 77 -7.73 17.25 -8.31
CA LEU A 77 -8.76 16.33 -7.81
C LEU A 77 -9.76 17.02 -6.88
N GLN A 78 -11.02 16.67 -7.05
CA GLN A 78 -12.15 17.06 -6.21
C GLN A 78 -12.75 15.82 -5.53
N ILE A 79 -13.50 16.05 -4.45
CA ILE A 79 -14.27 14.99 -3.80
C ILE A 79 -15.38 14.54 -4.76
N GLY A 80 -15.53 13.23 -4.93
CA GLY A 80 -16.45 12.62 -5.89
C GLY A 80 -15.81 12.26 -7.23
N ASP A 81 -14.59 12.74 -7.51
CA ASP A 81 -13.87 12.37 -8.73
C ASP A 81 -13.59 10.86 -8.76
N THR A 82 -13.72 10.27 -9.95
CA THR A 82 -13.37 8.87 -10.18
C THR A 82 -11.90 8.76 -10.58
N ILE A 83 -11.18 7.84 -9.95
CA ILE A 83 -9.77 7.55 -10.22
C ILE A 83 -9.58 6.08 -10.57
N THR A 84 -8.46 5.77 -11.24
CA THR A 84 -8.03 4.38 -11.40
C THR A 84 -7.25 3.97 -10.16
N VAL A 85 -7.67 2.88 -9.53
CA VAL A 85 -6.97 2.26 -8.40
C VAL A 85 -6.37 0.96 -8.89
N TYR A 86 -5.09 0.74 -8.59
CA TYR A 86 -4.49 -0.57 -8.73
C TYR A 86 -4.19 -1.14 -7.35
N TYR A 87 -4.47 -2.42 -7.18
CA TYR A 87 -4.39 -3.12 -5.90
C TYR A 87 -3.79 -4.51 -6.08
N GLN A 88 -3.24 -5.06 -5.01
CA GLN A 88 -2.71 -6.43 -5.01
C GLN A 88 -3.88 -7.42 -4.89
N ARG A 89 -4.07 -8.33 -5.87
CA ARG A 89 -5.22 -9.24 -5.87
C ARG A 89 -5.31 -10.11 -4.61
N SER A 90 -4.18 -10.59 -4.11
CA SER A 90 -4.10 -11.41 -2.88
C SER A 90 -4.32 -10.62 -1.59
N ASN A 91 -4.17 -9.29 -1.62
CA ASN A 91 -4.40 -8.40 -0.48
C ASN A 91 -4.93 -7.05 -0.97
N PRO A 92 -6.25 -6.95 -1.24
CA PRO A 92 -6.80 -5.74 -1.86
C PRO A 92 -6.60 -4.47 -1.05
N SER A 93 -6.41 -4.56 0.28
CA SER A 93 -6.07 -3.41 1.13
C SER A 93 -4.76 -2.72 0.73
N ASN A 94 -3.85 -3.43 0.04
CA ASN A 94 -2.63 -2.86 -0.51
C ASN A 94 -2.93 -2.26 -1.89
N SER A 95 -3.06 -0.94 -1.95
CA SER A 95 -3.51 -0.21 -3.13
C SER A 95 -2.84 1.14 -3.29
N GLU A 96 -2.78 1.59 -4.53
CA GLU A 96 -2.32 2.93 -4.88
C GLU A 96 -3.15 3.48 -6.04
N ALA A 97 -3.25 4.81 -6.12
CA ALA A 97 -3.89 5.47 -7.24
C ALA A 97 -2.95 5.44 -8.45
N TYR A 98 -3.46 4.95 -9.58
CA TYR A 98 -2.67 4.78 -10.80
C TYR A 98 -2.87 5.93 -11.79
N VAL A 99 -1.75 6.51 -12.23
CA VAL A 99 -1.69 7.35 -13.42
C VAL A 99 -0.95 6.59 -14.51
N LYS A 100 -1.59 6.44 -15.68
CA LYS A 100 -0.88 5.99 -16.87
C LYS A 100 0.01 7.13 -17.31
N MET A 101 1.30 7.10 -16.97
CA MET A 101 2.28 8.01 -17.57
C MET A 101 2.32 7.72 -19.07
N ASN A 102 1.58 8.48 -19.86
CA ASN A 102 1.85 8.58 -21.29
C ASN A 102 3.19 9.31 -21.41
N LYS A 103 4.28 8.55 -21.52
CA LYS A 103 5.51 9.08 -22.12
C LYS A 103 5.16 9.42 -23.57
N GLN A 104 4.98 10.72 -23.84
CA GLN A 104 5.10 11.26 -25.19
C GLN A 104 6.54 11.16 -25.66
#